data_AF-A0A9Q8QH32-F1
#
_entry.id   AF-A0A9Q8QH32-F1
#
_cell.length_a   1.000
_cell.length_b   1.000
_cell.length_c   1.000
_cell.angle_alpha   90.00
_cell.angle_beta   90.00
_cell.angle_gamma   90.00
#
_symmetry.space_group_name_H-M   'P 1'
#
loop_
_entity.id
_entity.type
_entity.pdbx_description
1 polymer ?
#
loop_
_entity_poly.entity_id
_entity_poly.type
_entity_poly.pdbx_seq_one_letter_code
_entity_poly.pdbx_strand_id
1 'polypeptide(L)'
;MGRSFAGLDDVVMPIKTIATILNLLGSPTEDNASSETVDKFADMDITWTLDSLHGFCRRPTPHQYGFDRKFSYTVGTSSDCWMYLHFISHFYRATEDIEPETNQMEVSGMEIARGRFTIPIELRGVKSSITFTEHRKWTGMRVATNYNGKTPDASPSAVAVSVSDWGHSRLEITEQAWRQRGLQSAEQGAGIALFQMLLLSHLDAWQRNWNMTLDEIDNTFKVKLSCQNDIDQLNELVTQHCTPSAITCSRLVLLLMGFMNHIDMVADSLKDMRDEWARTYPGQDTERLERFDVKTQEILLKNWEAVMSCLGAKRDLLMARIRRSVDDLRLIREGLSTSSDASV
;
A
#
# COMPACT_ATOMS: atom_id res chain seq x y z
N MET A 1 -22.99 -13.84 -14.69
CA MET A 1 -22.57 -14.08 -13.29
C MET A 1 -21.12 -14.56 -13.31
N GLY A 2 -20.17 -13.63 -13.20
CA GLY A 2 -18.74 -13.97 -13.18
C GLY A 2 -18.36 -14.44 -11.78
N ARG A 3 -17.73 -15.60 -11.67
CA ARG A 3 -17.19 -16.11 -10.41
C ARG A 3 -16.09 -15.16 -9.94
N SER A 4 -16.33 -14.49 -8.82
CA SER A 4 -15.28 -13.80 -8.07
C SER A 4 -14.25 -14.83 -7.61
N PHE A 5 -12.97 -14.60 -7.89
CA PHE A 5 -11.88 -15.23 -7.14
C PHE A 5 -12.00 -14.77 -5.68
N ALA A 6 -12.68 -15.54 -4.86
CA ALA A 6 -12.95 -15.24 -3.46
C ALA A 6 -11.64 -15.13 -2.64
N GLY A 7 -11.62 -14.13 -1.75
CA GLY A 7 -10.86 -14.00 -0.50
C GLY A 7 -9.38 -14.39 -0.51
N LEU A 8 -8.49 -13.40 -0.34
CA LEU A 8 -7.14 -13.63 0.21
C LEU A 8 -7.19 -13.59 1.75
N ASP A 9 -8.35 -13.90 2.34
CA ASP A 9 -8.56 -13.97 3.79
C ASP A 9 -7.76 -15.12 4.45
N ASP A 10 -7.19 -16.01 3.63
CA ASP A 10 -6.31 -17.10 4.05
C ASP A 10 -4.83 -16.66 4.12
N VAL A 11 -4.07 -17.34 4.98
CA VAL A 11 -2.59 -17.21 5.13
C VAL A 11 -1.84 -17.56 3.83
N VAL A 12 -2.53 -17.88 2.73
CA VAL A 12 -1.95 -18.39 1.48
C VAL A 12 -2.63 -17.77 0.25
N MET A 13 -1.84 -17.23 -0.67
CA MET A 13 -2.30 -16.86 -2.01
C MET A 13 -2.47 -18.12 -2.86
N PRO A 14 -3.68 -18.42 -3.40
CA PRO A 14 -3.90 -19.66 -4.14
C PRO A 14 -3.04 -19.77 -5.40
N ILE A 15 -2.52 -20.98 -5.72
CA ILE A 15 -1.77 -21.23 -6.96
C ILE A 15 -2.54 -20.78 -8.21
N LYS A 16 -3.86 -20.95 -8.25
CA LYS A 16 -4.67 -20.50 -9.40
C LYS A 16 -4.59 -18.98 -9.60
N THR A 17 -4.57 -18.23 -8.49
CA THR A 17 -4.40 -16.77 -8.52
C THR A 17 -3.02 -16.42 -9.02
N ILE A 18 -1.98 -17.06 -8.47
CA ILE A 18 -0.59 -16.86 -8.90
C ILE A 18 -0.45 -17.16 -10.41
N ALA A 19 -0.88 -18.34 -10.85
CA ALA A 19 -0.83 -18.75 -12.25
C ALA A 19 -1.60 -17.79 -13.18
N THR A 20 -2.75 -17.27 -12.74
CA THR A 20 -3.50 -16.26 -13.52
C THR A 20 -2.71 -14.97 -13.65
N ILE A 21 -2.10 -14.48 -12.56
CA ILE A 21 -1.26 -13.27 -12.58
C ILE A 21 -0.06 -13.46 -13.50
N LEU A 22 0.63 -14.59 -13.35
CA LEU A 22 1.77 -14.99 -14.16
C LEU A 22 1.42 -15.07 -15.65
N ASN A 23 0.28 -15.68 -16.01
CA ASN A 23 -0.20 -15.73 -17.39
C ASN A 23 -0.57 -14.36 -17.96
N LEU A 24 -1.14 -13.47 -17.14
CA LEU A 24 -1.55 -12.13 -17.57
C LEU A 24 -0.36 -11.17 -17.74
N LEU A 25 0.67 -11.30 -16.91
CA LEU A 25 1.79 -10.37 -16.83
C LEU A 25 3.09 -10.91 -17.45
N GLY A 26 3.16 -12.20 -17.77
CA GLY A 26 4.28 -12.81 -18.48
C GLY A 26 4.53 -12.18 -19.86
N SER A 27 5.71 -12.42 -20.45
CA SER A 27 6.02 -11.89 -21.77
C SER A 27 5.20 -12.61 -22.85
N PRO A 28 4.48 -11.90 -23.74
CA PRO A 28 3.68 -12.53 -24.79
C PRO A 28 4.52 -12.95 -26.01
N THR A 29 5.83 -12.69 -26.02
CA THR A 29 6.73 -12.96 -27.17
C THR A 29 7.49 -14.29 -27.10
N GLU A 30 7.23 -15.15 -26.09
CA GLU A 30 7.96 -16.42 -25.93
C GLU A 30 7.74 -17.44 -27.07
N ASP A 31 6.67 -17.32 -27.87
CA ASP A 31 6.30 -18.39 -28.81
C ASP A 31 7.06 -18.41 -30.15
N ASN A 32 7.88 -17.40 -30.49
CA ASN A 32 8.45 -17.28 -31.85
C ASN A 32 9.97 -17.03 -31.96
N ALA A 33 10.73 -16.99 -30.87
CA ALA A 33 12.18 -16.80 -30.96
C ALA A 33 12.91 -18.14 -31.08
N SER A 34 13.08 -18.60 -32.33
CA SER A 34 14.10 -19.59 -32.68
C SER A 34 15.45 -19.16 -32.09
N SER A 35 16.08 -20.10 -31.39
CA SER A 35 17.45 -20.06 -30.87
C SER A 35 18.39 -19.25 -31.77
N GLU A 36 18.99 -18.16 -31.25
CA GLU A 36 20.41 -17.82 -31.47
C GLU A 36 20.83 -16.44 -30.93
N THR A 37 19.92 -15.56 -30.51
CA THR A 37 20.30 -14.23 -29.96
C THR A 37 19.45 -13.82 -28.76
N VAL A 38 19.27 -14.74 -27.80
CA VAL A 38 18.67 -14.37 -26.51
C VAL A 38 19.76 -13.69 -25.68
N ASP A 39 19.79 -12.37 -25.79
CA ASP A 39 20.55 -11.52 -24.90
C ASP A 39 20.08 -11.82 -23.46
N LYS A 40 21.01 -12.25 -22.61
CA LYS A 40 20.75 -12.81 -21.27
C LYS A 40 20.34 -11.72 -20.28
N PHE A 41 19.15 -11.13 -20.44
CA PHE A 41 18.62 -10.17 -19.48
C PHE A 41 17.68 -10.85 -18.49
N ALA A 42 17.91 -10.62 -17.19
CA ALA A 42 17.16 -11.21 -16.09
C ALA A 42 15.69 -10.78 -16.02
N ASP A 43 15.29 -9.75 -16.78
CA ASP A 43 13.97 -9.10 -16.73
C ASP A 43 13.05 -9.44 -17.92
N MET A 44 13.49 -10.27 -18.87
CA MET A 44 12.59 -10.82 -19.91
C MET A 44 11.65 -11.90 -19.35
N ASP A 45 11.99 -12.43 -18.17
CA ASP A 45 11.41 -13.62 -17.60
C ASP A 45 10.31 -13.24 -16.60
N ILE A 46 9.43 -14.20 -16.30
CA ILE A 46 8.36 -14.09 -15.31
C ILE A 46 8.88 -13.77 -13.89
N THR A 47 10.20 -13.79 -13.71
CA THR A 47 10.99 -13.45 -12.54
C THR A 47 10.56 -12.14 -11.90
N TRP A 48 10.35 -11.06 -12.66
CA TRP A 48 9.92 -9.78 -12.07
C TRP A 48 8.53 -9.90 -11.42
N THR A 49 7.62 -10.68 -12.03
CA THR A 49 6.28 -10.90 -11.49
C THR A 49 6.36 -11.76 -10.24
N LEU A 50 7.21 -12.80 -10.25
CA LEU A 50 7.47 -13.64 -9.10
C LEU A 50 8.13 -12.86 -7.95
N ASP A 51 9.09 -11.98 -8.23
CA ASP A 51 9.74 -11.11 -7.24
C ASP A 51 8.76 -10.09 -6.66
N SER A 52 7.87 -9.56 -7.50
CA SER A 52 6.78 -8.66 -7.09
C SER A 52 5.77 -9.38 -6.19
N LEU A 53 5.34 -10.58 -6.58
CA LEU A 53 4.44 -11.44 -5.80
C LEU A 53 5.10 -11.88 -4.50
N HIS A 54 6.39 -12.23 -4.54
CA HIS A 54 7.16 -12.54 -3.35
C HIS A 54 7.26 -11.30 -2.44
N GLY A 55 7.47 -10.11 -3.01
CA GLY A 55 7.40 -8.81 -2.31
C GLY A 55 6.05 -8.58 -1.61
N PHE A 56 4.96 -8.95 -2.26
CA PHE A 56 3.61 -8.88 -1.70
C PHE A 56 3.39 -9.92 -0.58
N CYS A 57 3.82 -11.16 -0.80
CA CYS A 57 3.61 -12.30 0.10
C CYS A 57 4.61 -12.39 1.28
N ARG A 58 5.79 -11.76 1.18
CA ARG A 58 7.01 -11.92 2.01
C ARG A 58 6.78 -12.54 3.39
N ARG A 59 7.46 -13.67 3.66
CA ARG A 59 7.74 -14.14 5.03
C ARG A 59 8.70 -13.17 5.75
N PRO A 60 8.54 -12.93 7.06
CA PRO A 60 9.59 -12.30 7.85
C PRO A 60 10.83 -13.19 7.79
N THR A 61 11.92 -12.70 7.21
CA THR A 61 13.22 -13.35 7.40
C THR A 61 13.72 -13.02 8.80
N PRO A 62 14.25 -13.99 9.57
CA PRO A 62 14.72 -13.78 10.95
C PRO A 62 15.76 -12.66 11.13
N HIS A 63 16.37 -12.18 10.05
CA HIS A 63 17.45 -11.19 10.06
C HIS A 63 17.05 -9.79 9.56
N GLN A 64 15.77 -9.52 9.28
CA GLN A 64 15.29 -8.17 8.90
C GLN A 64 14.95 -7.26 10.11
N TYR A 65 15.47 -7.57 11.29
CA TYR A 65 15.52 -6.63 12.41
C TYR A 65 16.64 -5.59 12.17
N GLY A 66 16.41 -4.69 11.21
CA GLY A 66 17.30 -3.55 10.97
C GLY A 66 17.77 -3.44 9.52
N PHE A 67 16.87 -3.08 8.61
CA PHE A 67 17.20 -2.43 7.34
C PHE A 67 15.98 -1.62 6.90
N ASP A 68 16.19 -0.48 6.25
CA ASP A 68 15.17 0.41 5.71
C ASP A 68 14.06 -0.40 5.04
N ARG A 69 12.89 -0.47 5.70
CA ARG A 69 11.71 -1.14 5.15
C ARG A 69 11.26 -0.33 3.93
N LYS A 70 11.64 -0.75 2.73
CA LYS A 70 11.09 -0.21 1.48
C LYS A 70 10.15 -1.20 0.82
N PHE A 71 9.04 -0.71 0.29
CA PHE A 71 8.13 -1.51 -0.51
C PHE A 71 8.70 -1.74 -1.91
N SER A 72 8.30 -2.85 -2.52
CA SER A 72 8.77 -3.19 -3.86
C SER A 72 8.07 -2.34 -4.91
N TYR A 73 8.85 -1.70 -5.78
CA TYR A 73 8.40 -1.03 -7.00
C TYR A 73 9.42 -1.29 -8.10
N THR A 74 8.98 -1.25 -9.37
CA THR A 74 9.90 -1.23 -10.53
C THR A 74 9.38 -0.30 -11.60
N VAL A 75 10.33 0.32 -12.29
CA VAL A 75 10.13 1.00 -13.57
C VAL A 75 10.81 0.12 -14.61
N GLY A 76 10.06 -0.59 -15.44
CA GLY A 76 10.63 -1.46 -16.46
C GLY A 76 11.51 -0.65 -17.41
N THR A 77 12.82 -0.81 -17.32
CA THR A 77 13.84 -0.12 -18.14
C THR A 77 14.52 -1.07 -19.13
N SER A 78 13.99 -2.29 -19.28
CA SER A 78 14.51 -3.31 -20.20
C SER A 78 14.64 -2.77 -21.62
N SER A 79 15.61 -3.23 -22.39
CA SER A 79 15.72 -2.94 -23.83
C SER A 79 14.72 -3.76 -24.66
N ASP A 80 13.48 -3.88 -24.17
CA ASP A 80 12.39 -4.62 -24.79
C ASP A 80 11.19 -3.70 -25.02
N CYS A 81 10.38 -3.99 -26.02
CA CYS A 81 9.15 -3.28 -26.30
C CYS A 81 8.09 -3.38 -25.18
N TRP A 82 8.26 -4.27 -24.22
CA TRP A 82 7.45 -4.35 -23.00
C TRP A 82 8.07 -3.57 -21.85
N MET A 83 7.24 -2.80 -21.13
CA MET A 83 7.58 -2.27 -19.82
C MET A 83 6.70 -2.93 -18.75
N TYR A 84 7.33 -3.23 -17.62
CA TYR A 84 6.70 -3.80 -16.45
C TYR A 84 6.75 -2.80 -15.31
N LEU A 85 5.60 -2.51 -14.71
CA LEU A 85 5.44 -1.49 -13.69
C LEU A 85 4.70 -2.11 -12.53
N HIS A 86 5.19 -1.91 -11.31
CA HIS A 86 4.38 -2.25 -10.14
C HIS A 86 4.63 -1.36 -8.94
N PHE A 87 3.66 -1.37 -8.03
CA PHE A 87 3.73 -0.67 -6.76
C PHE A 87 3.01 -1.47 -5.67
N ILE A 88 3.62 -1.53 -4.48
CA ILE A 88 3.03 -2.12 -3.27
C ILE A 88 2.82 -1.01 -2.26
N SER A 89 1.62 -0.94 -1.68
CA SER A 89 1.37 -0.19 -0.45
C SER A 89 0.81 -1.10 0.64
N HIS A 90 0.78 -0.58 1.85
CA HIS A 90 0.14 -1.22 2.98
C HIS A 90 -0.59 -0.22 3.87
N PHE A 91 -1.38 -0.79 4.77
CA PHE A 91 -2.01 -0.13 5.91
C PHE A 91 -2.21 -1.19 7.00
N TYR A 92 -2.61 -0.78 8.20
CA TYR A 92 -3.05 -1.70 9.25
C TYR A 92 -4.54 -1.61 9.42
N ARG A 93 -5.22 -2.67 9.83
CA ARG A 93 -6.65 -2.65 10.18
C ARG A 93 -6.88 -3.41 11.48
N ALA A 94 -7.86 -3.01 12.28
CA ALA A 94 -8.28 -3.83 13.40
C ALA A 94 -8.93 -5.12 12.86
N THR A 95 -8.51 -6.25 13.41
CA THR A 95 -9.10 -7.55 13.14
C THR A 95 -9.71 -8.06 14.44
N GLU A 96 -10.91 -8.65 14.35
CA GLU A 96 -11.43 -9.43 15.46
C GLU A 96 -10.46 -10.58 15.77
N ASP A 97 -10.33 -10.95 17.04
CA ASP A 97 -9.50 -12.06 17.50
C ASP A 97 -10.11 -13.39 17.01
N ILE A 98 -10.06 -13.62 15.71
CA ILE A 98 -10.21 -14.93 15.10
C ILE A 98 -8.81 -15.52 15.23
N GLU A 99 -8.64 -16.41 16.22
CA GLU A 99 -7.53 -17.35 16.16
C GLU A 99 -7.66 -18.06 14.80
N PRO A 100 -6.63 -18.00 13.94
CA PRO A 100 -6.70 -18.75 12.69
C PRO A 100 -6.89 -20.20 13.11
N GLU A 101 -8.04 -20.80 12.77
CA GLU A 101 -8.23 -22.23 12.94
C GLU A 101 -7.05 -22.89 12.26
N THR A 102 -6.17 -23.50 13.06
CA THR A 102 -5.05 -24.30 12.57
C THR A 102 -5.57 -25.61 12.00
N ASN A 103 -6.58 -25.55 11.14
CA ASN A 103 -6.84 -26.60 10.17
C ASN A 103 -5.82 -26.38 9.07
N GLN A 104 -4.63 -26.94 9.27
CA GLN A 104 -3.64 -27.19 8.22
C GLN A 104 -4.26 -28.13 7.18
N MET A 105 -5.20 -27.62 6.38
CA MET A 105 -5.29 -28.10 5.02
C MET A 105 -4.02 -27.60 4.33
N GLU A 106 -3.30 -28.51 3.69
CA GLU A 106 -2.23 -28.17 2.75
C GLU A 106 -2.84 -27.38 1.59
N VAL A 107 -3.10 -26.09 1.80
CA VAL A 107 -3.54 -25.20 0.75
C VAL A 107 -2.29 -24.85 -0.06
N SER A 108 -2.25 -25.35 -1.29
CA SER A 108 -1.15 -25.08 -2.21
C SER A 108 -1.15 -23.61 -2.64
N GLY A 109 -0.04 -22.89 -2.41
CA GLY A 109 0.09 -21.48 -2.73
C GLY A 109 1.30 -20.79 -2.10
N MET A 110 1.37 -19.46 -2.22
CA MET A 110 2.41 -18.65 -1.57
C MET A 110 1.91 -18.17 -0.22
N GLU A 111 2.64 -18.49 0.86
CA GLU A 111 2.32 -17.98 2.18
C GLU A 111 2.40 -16.45 2.24
N ILE A 112 1.43 -15.88 2.93
CA ILE A 112 1.22 -14.47 3.12
C ILE A 112 1.52 -14.15 4.57
N ALA A 113 2.73 -13.64 4.85
CA ALA A 113 3.01 -13.14 6.19
C ALA A 113 2.68 -11.65 6.28
N ARG A 114 2.00 -11.28 7.38
CA ARG A 114 1.60 -9.92 7.70
C ARG A 114 2.14 -9.53 9.06
N GLY A 115 2.54 -8.26 9.18
CA GLY A 115 2.76 -7.69 10.50
C GLY A 115 1.47 -7.78 11.31
N ARG A 116 1.48 -8.52 12.42
CA ARG A 116 0.35 -8.61 13.35
C ARG A 116 0.83 -8.22 14.74
N PHE A 117 0.11 -7.34 15.39
CA PHE A 117 0.39 -7.00 16.78
C PHE A 117 -0.91 -6.72 17.54
N THR A 118 -0.92 -7.05 18.82
CA THR A 118 -2.08 -6.87 19.68
C THR A 118 -1.75 -5.85 20.75
N ILE A 119 -2.63 -4.85 20.89
CA ILE A 119 -2.48 -3.81 21.89
C ILE A 119 -3.46 -4.12 23.02
N PRO A 120 -2.94 -4.39 24.24
CA PRO A 120 -3.79 -4.50 25.41
C PRO A 120 -4.32 -3.11 25.79
N ILE A 121 -5.64 -3.01 25.83
CA ILE A 121 -6.40 -1.84 26.22
C ILE A 121 -7.00 -2.10 27.59
N GLU A 122 -6.50 -1.37 28.58
CA GLU A 122 -7.09 -1.30 29.90
C GLU A 122 -7.55 0.12 30.14
N LEU A 123 -8.87 0.30 30.14
CA LEU A 123 -9.50 1.58 30.44
C LEU A 123 -10.40 1.36 31.64
N ARG A 124 -10.05 1.98 32.77
CA ARG A 124 -10.86 1.99 34.01
C ARG A 124 -11.23 0.57 34.50
N GLY A 125 -10.27 -0.35 34.48
CA GLY A 125 -10.42 -1.74 34.95
C GLY A 125 -11.02 -2.74 33.95
N VAL A 126 -11.61 -2.25 32.84
CA VAL A 126 -12.05 -3.12 31.74
C VAL A 126 -10.86 -3.46 30.85
N LYS A 127 -10.54 -4.75 30.80
CA LYS A 127 -9.46 -5.29 29.96
C LYS A 127 -10.04 -5.76 28.63
N SER A 128 -9.43 -5.29 27.55
CA SER A 128 -9.71 -5.68 26.17
C SER A 128 -8.41 -5.69 25.37
N SER A 129 -8.46 -6.24 24.17
CA SER A 129 -7.39 -6.18 23.19
C SER A 129 -7.93 -5.63 21.88
N ILE A 130 -7.07 -4.95 21.12
CA ILE A 130 -7.28 -4.77 19.68
C ILE A 130 -6.07 -5.37 18.98
N THR A 131 -6.34 -6.29 18.07
CA THR A 131 -5.33 -6.83 17.17
C THR A 131 -5.34 -6.02 15.88
N PHE A 132 -4.17 -5.54 15.47
CA PHE A 132 -3.98 -4.91 14.18
C PHE A 132 -3.20 -5.87 13.28
N THR A 133 -3.73 -6.05 12.07
CA THR A 133 -3.09 -6.84 11.03
C THR A 133 -2.72 -5.91 9.87
N GLU A 134 -1.49 -6.04 9.40
CA GLU A 134 -1.01 -5.38 8.19
C GLU A 134 -1.80 -5.95 7.01
N HIS A 135 -2.23 -5.06 6.13
CA HIS A 135 -2.83 -5.42 4.86
C HIS A 135 -2.04 -4.77 3.73
N ARG A 136 -1.86 -5.50 2.64
CA ARG A 136 -1.14 -4.99 1.46
C ARG A 136 -2.04 -4.86 0.25
N LYS A 137 -1.68 -3.94 -0.63
CA LYS A 137 -2.22 -3.82 -1.98
C LYS A 137 -1.07 -3.76 -2.97
N TRP A 138 -1.11 -4.63 -3.96
CA TRP A 138 -0.19 -4.64 -5.09
C TRP A 138 -0.93 -4.26 -6.36
N THR A 139 -0.31 -3.40 -7.16
CA THR A 139 -0.76 -3.07 -8.51
C THR A 139 0.40 -3.34 -9.45
N GLY A 140 0.22 -4.28 -10.37
CA GLY A 140 1.18 -4.63 -11.41
C GLY A 140 0.60 -4.37 -12.79
N MET A 141 1.44 -3.97 -13.74
CA MET A 141 1.04 -3.65 -15.09
C MET A 141 2.14 -3.99 -16.09
N ARG A 142 1.76 -4.64 -17.19
CA ARG A 142 2.56 -4.83 -18.39
C ARG A 142 2.02 -3.93 -19.50
N VAL A 143 2.88 -3.19 -20.17
CA VAL A 143 2.51 -2.28 -21.27
C VAL A 143 3.45 -2.43 -22.46
N ALA A 144 2.87 -2.52 -23.66
CA ALA A 144 3.56 -2.41 -24.92
C ALA A 144 3.93 -0.95 -25.19
N THR A 145 5.16 -0.71 -25.58
CA THR A 145 5.70 0.59 -25.92
C THR A 145 6.49 0.51 -27.21
N ASN A 146 6.62 1.64 -27.90
CA ASN A 146 7.49 1.70 -29.07
C ASN A 146 8.95 1.68 -28.60
N TYR A 147 9.71 0.71 -29.07
CA TYR A 147 11.14 0.62 -28.82
C TYR A 147 11.85 0.29 -30.13
N ASN A 148 12.89 1.06 -30.49
CA ASN A 148 13.60 0.92 -31.77
C ASN A 148 12.70 0.92 -33.01
N GLY A 149 11.64 1.73 -33.00
CA GLY A 149 10.70 1.86 -34.11
C GLY A 149 9.75 0.66 -34.27
N LYS A 150 9.74 -0.27 -33.32
CA LYS A 150 8.84 -1.42 -33.29
C LYS A 150 7.88 -1.29 -32.11
N THR A 151 6.59 -1.39 -32.42
CA THR A 151 5.54 -1.62 -31.43
C THR A 151 5.10 -3.08 -31.59
N PRO A 152 5.01 -3.87 -30.49
CA PRO A 152 4.66 -5.27 -30.60
C PRO A 152 3.19 -5.37 -31.05
N ASP A 153 2.95 -6.18 -32.08
CA ASP A 153 1.61 -6.53 -32.54
C ASP A 153 1.00 -7.58 -31.60
N ALA A 154 0.68 -7.14 -30.39
CA ALA A 154 0.17 -7.99 -29.33
C ALA A 154 -1.10 -7.38 -28.72
N SER A 155 -2.15 -8.19 -28.68
CA SER A 155 -3.42 -7.87 -28.02
C SER A 155 -3.59 -8.75 -26.78
N PRO A 156 -3.81 -8.18 -25.58
CA PRO A 156 -3.88 -6.74 -25.29
C PRO A 156 -2.50 -6.07 -25.17
N SER A 157 -2.41 -4.83 -25.65
CA SER A 157 -1.21 -3.97 -25.57
C SER A 157 -0.93 -3.44 -24.15
N ALA A 158 -1.88 -3.58 -23.23
CA ALA A 158 -1.69 -3.30 -21.83
C ALA A 158 -2.53 -4.24 -20.97
N VAL A 159 -1.93 -4.78 -19.91
CA VAL A 159 -2.60 -5.62 -18.91
C VAL A 159 -2.24 -5.10 -17.54
N ALA A 160 -3.24 -4.87 -16.69
CA ALA A 160 -3.04 -4.46 -15.31
C ALA A 160 -3.78 -5.40 -14.37
N VAL A 161 -3.15 -5.69 -13.24
CA VAL A 161 -3.69 -6.51 -12.17
C VAL A 161 -3.56 -5.76 -10.85
N SER A 162 -4.63 -5.75 -10.06
CA SER A 162 -4.62 -5.24 -8.69
C SER A 162 -5.06 -6.33 -7.73
N VAL A 163 -4.19 -6.66 -6.79
CA VAL A 163 -4.42 -7.67 -5.76
C VAL A 163 -4.34 -7.00 -4.39
N SER A 164 -5.28 -7.32 -3.51
CA SER A 164 -5.26 -6.93 -2.10
C SER A 164 -5.62 -8.14 -1.24
N ASP A 165 -5.42 -8.04 0.06
CA ASP A 165 -5.74 -9.14 0.98
C ASP A 165 -7.25 -9.48 1.02
N TRP A 166 -8.11 -8.64 0.45
CA TRP A 166 -9.55 -8.95 0.28
C TRP A 166 -9.90 -9.45 -1.13
N GLY A 167 -8.89 -9.84 -1.90
CA GLY A 167 -9.02 -10.27 -3.29
C GLY A 167 -8.71 -9.16 -4.30
N HIS A 168 -9.22 -9.34 -5.51
CA HIS A 168 -8.96 -8.46 -6.65
C HIS A 168 -10.04 -7.38 -6.74
N SER A 169 -9.65 -6.16 -7.10
CA SER A 169 -10.58 -5.06 -7.34
C SER A 169 -10.68 -4.80 -8.84
N ARG A 170 -11.89 -4.58 -9.35
CA ARG A 170 -12.03 -4.05 -10.71
C ARG A 170 -11.48 -2.63 -10.74
N LEU A 171 -10.63 -2.35 -11.72
CA LEU A 171 -10.09 -1.01 -11.96
C LEU A 171 -11.13 -0.19 -12.73
N GLU A 172 -11.71 0.82 -12.08
CA GLU A 172 -12.65 1.74 -12.73
C GLU A 172 -11.89 2.87 -13.42
N ILE A 173 -11.48 2.62 -14.66
CA ILE A 173 -10.81 3.59 -15.52
C ILE A 173 -11.86 4.15 -16.48
N THR A 174 -12.52 5.23 -16.09
CA THR A 174 -13.49 5.94 -16.95
C THR A 174 -12.87 7.20 -17.53
N GLU A 175 -13.33 7.67 -18.70
CA GLU A 175 -12.90 8.96 -19.24
C GLU A 175 -13.16 10.11 -18.26
N GLN A 176 -14.26 10.04 -17.51
CA GLN A 176 -14.58 11.02 -16.49
C GLN A 176 -13.54 11.03 -15.37
N ALA A 177 -13.15 9.85 -14.87
CA ALA A 177 -12.09 9.73 -13.87
C ALA A 177 -10.78 10.32 -14.41
N TRP A 178 -10.43 10.01 -15.66
CA TRP A 178 -9.23 10.55 -16.31
C TRP A 178 -9.23 12.08 -16.34
N ARG A 179 -10.34 12.70 -16.77
CA ARG A 179 -10.49 14.16 -16.81
C ARG A 179 -10.42 14.78 -15.42
N GLN A 180 -11.06 14.18 -14.43
CA GLN A 180 -11.05 14.66 -13.04
C GLN A 180 -9.65 14.62 -12.41
N ARG A 181 -8.83 13.63 -12.77
CA ARG A 181 -7.45 13.52 -12.29
C ARG A 181 -6.49 14.48 -12.99
N GLY A 182 -6.88 15.09 -14.11
CA GLY A 182 -6.05 16.03 -14.87
C GLY A 182 -4.82 15.38 -15.51
N LEU A 183 -4.79 14.04 -15.64
CA LEU A 183 -3.69 13.35 -16.32
C LEU A 183 -3.80 13.51 -17.83
N GLN A 184 -2.67 13.60 -18.50
CA GLN A 184 -2.59 13.67 -19.95
C GLN A 184 -2.13 12.32 -20.51
N SER A 185 -2.81 11.84 -21.55
CA SER A 185 -2.32 10.70 -22.32
C SER A 185 -1.32 11.20 -23.36
N ALA A 186 -0.13 10.60 -23.39
CA ALA A 186 0.85 10.83 -24.45
C ALA A 186 0.79 9.65 -25.44
N GLU A 187 0.88 9.90 -26.76
CA GLU A 187 0.69 8.86 -27.78
C GLU A 187 1.65 7.67 -27.60
N GLN A 188 2.94 7.93 -27.39
CA GLN A 188 3.94 6.86 -27.19
C GLN A 188 3.91 6.28 -25.77
N GLY A 189 3.34 7.02 -24.80
CA GLY A 189 3.37 6.72 -23.37
C GLY A 189 2.00 6.40 -22.76
N ALA A 190 0.98 6.09 -23.57
CA ALA A 190 -0.41 6.02 -23.11
C ALA A 190 -0.61 5.01 -21.98
N GLY A 191 0.05 3.85 -22.03
CA GLY A 191 -0.05 2.87 -20.95
C GLY A 191 0.75 3.25 -19.69
N ILE A 192 1.76 4.11 -19.79
CA ILE A 192 2.42 4.71 -18.61
C ILE A 192 1.46 5.69 -17.93
N ALA A 193 0.81 6.55 -18.72
CA ALA A 193 -0.22 7.45 -18.20
C ALA A 193 -1.38 6.67 -17.56
N LEU A 194 -1.72 5.50 -18.12
CA LEU A 194 -2.71 4.58 -17.54
C LEU A 194 -2.24 4.05 -16.18
N PHE A 195 -0.98 3.62 -16.07
CA PHE A 195 -0.41 3.20 -14.78
C PHE A 195 -0.44 4.32 -13.74
N GLN A 196 -0.10 5.56 -14.12
CA GLN A 196 -0.19 6.73 -13.24
C GLN A 196 -1.64 6.99 -12.77
N MET A 197 -2.64 6.75 -13.64
CA MET A 197 -4.06 6.78 -13.24
C MET A 197 -4.36 5.68 -12.20
N LEU A 198 -3.87 4.46 -12.44
CA LEU A 198 -4.03 3.34 -11.51
C LEU A 198 -3.43 3.66 -10.13
N LEU A 199 -2.28 4.32 -10.09
CA LEU A 199 -1.68 4.80 -8.85
C LEU A 199 -2.58 5.80 -8.12
N LEU A 200 -3.21 6.75 -8.82
CA LEU A 200 -4.16 7.68 -8.17
C LEU A 200 -5.36 6.95 -7.54
N SER A 201 -5.90 5.94 -8.23
CA SER A 201 -6.97 5.10 -7.69
C SER A 201 -6.50 4.22 -6.53
N HIS A 202 -5.24 3.75 -6.60
CA HIS A 202 -4.59 3.02 -5.53
C HIS A 202 -4.47 3.89 -4.27
N LEU A 203 -4.03 5.15 -4.42
CA LEU A 203 -3.87 6.11 -3.33
C LEU A 203 -5.19 6.49 -2.66
N ASP A 204 -6.29 6.58 -3.42
CA ASP A 204 -7.62 6.79 -2.84
C ASP A 204 -8.05 5.63 -1.93
N ALA A 205 -7.85 4.39 -2.39
CA ALA A 205 -8.15 3.21 -1.59
C ALA A 205 -7.26 3.16 -0.34
N TRP A 206 -5.96 3.45 -0.50
CA TRP A 206 -5.00 3.51 0.59
C TRP A 206 -5.41 4.52 1.68
N GLN A 207 -5.77 5.75 1.29
CA GLN A 207 -6.23 6.76 2.22
C GLN A 207 -7.55 6.36 2.92
N ARG A 208 -8.49 5.78 2.16
CA ARG A 208 -9.77 5.31 2.72
C ARG A 208 -9.52 4.24 3.79
N ASN A 209 -8.67 3.27 3.50
CA ASN A 209 -8.38 2.17 4.42
C ASN A 209 -7.70 2.69 5.69
N TRP A 210 -6.73 3.60 5.57
CA TRP A 210 -6.14 4.25 6.75
C TRP A 210 -7.16 5.01 7.57
N ASN A 211 -8.08 5.74 6.93
CA ASN A 211 -9.14 6.43 7.67
C ASN A 211 -10.05 5.46 8.41
N MET A 212 -10.42 4.33 7.82
CA MET A 212 -11.20 3.30 8.51
C MET A 212 -10.49 2.80 9.77
N THR A 213 -9.18 2.56 9.69
CA THR A 213 -8.37 2.15 10.86
C THR A 213 -8.33 3.21 11.95
N LEU A 214 -8.18 4.48 11.55
CA LEU A 214 -8.21 5.60 12.48
C LEU A 214 -9.61 5.80 13.06
N ASP A 215 -10.68 5.54 12.30
CA ASP A 215 -12.06 5.56 12.78
C ASP A 215 -12.28 4.45 13.82
N GLU A 216 -11.75 3.23 13.62
CA GLU A 216 -11.82 2.12 14.58
C GLU A 216 -11.12 2.47 15.91
N ILE A 217 -9.94 3.09 15.83
CA ILE A 217 -9.23 3.63 17.01
C ILE A 217 -10.09 4.68 17.68
N ASP A 218 -10.48 5.73 16.94
CA ASP A 218 -11.24 6.85 17.48
C ASP A 218 -12.55 6.38 18.13
N ASN A 219 -13.27 5.43 17.51
CA ASN A 219 -14.51 4.87 18.05
C ASN A 219 -14.25 4.07 19.33
N THR A 220 -13.18 3.29 19.37
CA THR A 220 -12.84 2.52 20.58
C THR A 220 -12.57 3.43 21.78
N PHE A 221 -11.96 4.60 21.56
CA PHE A 221 -11.69 5.55 22.65
C PHE A 221 -12.89 6.49 22.92
N LYS A 222 -13.51 7.05 21.88
CA LYS A 222 -14.63 8.00 22.01
C LYS A 222 -15.87 7.35 22.58
N VAL A 223 -16.30 6.18 22.10
CA VAL A 223 -17.49 5.49 22.65
C VAL A 223 -17.28 5.18 24.13
N LYS A 224 -16.09 4.71 24.51
CA LYS A 224 -15.76 4.41 25.92
C LYS A 224 -15.66 5.66 26.80
N LEU A 225 -15.49 6.86 26.21
CA LEU A 225 -15.54 8.15 26.92
C LEU A 225 -16.96 8.73 26.97
N SER A 226 -17.76 8.59 25.90
CA SER A 226 -19.11 9.17 25.74
C SER A 226 -20.22 8.40 26.48
N CYS A 227 -20.03 7.13 26.85
CA CYS A 227 -20.98 6.39 27.68
C CYS A 227 -21.12 6.95 29.11
N GLN A 228 -20.45 8.05 29.44
CA GLN A 228 -20.43 8.66 30.76
C GLN A 228 -20.67 10.16 30.64
N ASN A 229 -21.91 10.54 30.33
CA ASN A 229 -22.41 11.92 30.33
C ASN A 229 -22.56 12.53 31.74
N ASP A 230 -21.98 11.91 32.76
CA ASP A 230 -22.08 12.34 34.15
C ASP A 230 -20.72 12.89 34.61
N ILE A 231 -20.64 14.20 34.77
CA ILE A 231 -19.42 14.94 35.18
C ILE A 231 -18.89 14.42 36.52
N ASP A 232 -19.78 13.89 37.37
CA ASP A 232 -19.42 13.32 38.67
C ASP A 232 -18.66 11.99 38.54
N GLN A 233 -18.99 11.15 37.54
CA GLN A 233 -18.22 9.92 37.25
C GLN A 233 -16.85 10.25 36.64
N LEU A 234 -16.73 11.32 35.86
CA LEU A 234 -15.44 11.76 35.32
C LEU A 234 -14.48 12.17 36.45
N ASN A 235 -14.98 12.87 37.47
CA ASN A 235 -14.22 13.24 38.67
C ASN A 235 -13.85 12.03 39.54
N GLU A 236 -14.73 11.04 39.70
CA GLU A 236 -14.48 9.82 40.48
C GLU A 236 -13.38 8.93 39.87
N LEU A 237 -13.17 9.05 38.55
CA LEU A 237 -12.15 8.29 37.83
C LEU A 237 -10.80 8.99 37.73
N VAL A 238 -10.77 10.29 38.02
CA VAL A 238 -9.54 11.03 38.30
C VAL A 238 -9.05 10.68 39.71
N THR A 239 -9.93 10.42 40.68
CA THR A 239 -9.55 10.17 42.08
C THR A 239 -9.16 8.72 42.41
N GLN A 240 -9.52 7.71 41.62
CA GLN A 240 -9.05 6.33 41.80
C GLN A 240 -7.79 6.04 40.95
N HIS A 241 -6.68 5.65 41.60
CA HIS A 241 -5.35 5.37 41.04
C HIS A 241 -5.32 4.89 39.56
N CYS A 242 -5.17 5.82 38.62
CA CYS A 242 -5.47 5.60 37.20
C CYS A 242 -4.23 5.23 36.33
N THR A 243 -3.34 4.38 36.84
CA THR A 243 -2.11 3.96 36.14
C THR A 243 -2.38 3.17 34.84
N PRO A 244 -3.32 2.20 34.80
CA PRO A 244 -3.54 1.37 33.60
C PRO A 244 -4.13 2.14 32.40
N SER A 245 -5.03 3.10 32.66
CA SER A 245 -5.61 3.95 31.62
C SER A 245 -4.56 4.87 30.99
N ALA A 246 -3.67 5.47 31.80
CA ALA A 246 -2.55 6.28 31.31
C ALA A 246 -1.53 5.46 30.49
N ILE A 247 -1.29 4.20 30.88
CA ILE A 247 -0.48 3.24 30.11
C ILE A 247 -1.14 2.95 28.76
N THR A 248 -2.46 2.73 28.73
CA THR A 248 -3.21 2.52 27.48
C THR A 248 -3.11 3.74 26.55
N CYS A 249 -3.31 4.96 27.04
CA CYS A 249 -3.11 6.18 26.25
C CYS A 249 -1.69 6.26 25.67
N SER A 250 -0.67 5.92 26.46
CA SER A 250 0.72 5.91 26.01
C SER A 250 0.97 4.87 24.90
N ARG A 251 0.41 3.66 25.02
CA ARG A 251 0.49 2.62 23.98
C ARG A 251 -0.12 3.08 22.67
N LEU A 252 -1.24 3.79 22.73
CA LEU A 252 -1.94 4.29 21.54
C LEU A 252 -1.23 5.45 20.88
N VAL A 253 -0.62 6.34 21.67
CA VAL A 253 0.27 7.37 21.13
C VAL A 253 1.43 6.71 20.37
N LEU A 254 2.07 5.69 20.93
CA LEU A 254 3.14 4.96 20.26
C LEU A 254 2.66 4.25 18.99
N LEU A 255 1.48 3.64 19.02
CA LEU A 255 0.85 3.03 17.84
C LEU A 255 0.66 4.06 16.73
N LEU A 256 0.02 5.18 17.06
CA LEU A 256 -0.29 6.25 16.12
C LEU A 256 0.99 6.85 15.52
N MET A 257 2.04 7.04 16.32
CA MET A 257 3.36 7.43 15.82
C MET A 257 3.96 6.36 14.89
N GLY A 258 3.79 5.08 15.20
CA GLY A 258 4.17 3.98 14.31
C GLY A 258 3.42 4.01 12.98
N PHE A 259 2.14 4.36 12.98
CA PHE A 259 1.36 4.55 11.76
C PHE A 259 1.85 5.71 10.91
N MET A 260 2.28 6.82 11.51
CA MET A 260 2.93 7.92 10.77
C MET A 260 4.15 7.40 10.00
N ASN A 261 5.04 6.65 10.65
CA ASN A 261 6.22 6.07 9.98
C ASN A 261 5.84 5.16 8.82
N HIS A 262 4.77 4.38 8.97
CA HIS A 262 4.27 3.50 7.90
C HIS A 262 3.62 4.27 6.74
N ILE A 263 2.94 5.39 7.02
CA ILE A 263 2.41 6.27 6.00
C ILE A 263 3.55 6.92 5.20
N ASP A 264 4.59 7.40 5.88
CA ASP A 264 5.78 7.99 5.24
C ASP A 264 6.53 6.96 4.40
N MET A 265 6.64 5.71 4.86
CA MET A 265 7.28 4.63 4.11
C MET A 265 6.66 4.38 2.72
N VAL A 266 5.33 4.44 2.61
CA VAL A 266 4.62 4.34 1.32
C VAL A 266 4.88 5.58 0.47
N ALA A 267 4.91 6.76 1.09
CA ALA A 267 5.19 8.00 0.39
C ALA A 267 6.62 8.03 -0.18
N ASP A 268 7.61 7.60 0.59
CA ASP A 268 9.01 7.50 0.19
C ASP A 268 9.18 6.47 -0.93
N SER A 269 8.53 5.31 -0.83
CA SER A 269 8.61 4.27 -1.88
C SER A 269 8.05 4.77 -3.22
N LEU A 270 6.94 5.52 -3.21
CA LEU A 270 6.38 6.08 -4.46
C LEU A 270 7.23 7.24 -4.99
N LYS A 271 7.82 8.03 -4.10
CA LYS A 271 8.77 9.08 -4.47
C LYS A 271 10.00 8.49 -5.15
N ASP A 272 10.58 7.44 -4.57
CA ASP A 272 11.75 6.77 -5.15
C ASP A 272 11.42 6.23 -6.56
N MET A 273 10.20 5.71 -6.78
CA MET A 273 9.73 5.30 -8.11
C MET A 273 9.65 6.48 -9.11
N ARG A 274 9.13 7.63 -8.68
CA ARG A 274 9.09 8.86 -9.49
C ARG A 274 10.50 9.38 -9.78
N ASP A 275 11.39 9.36 -8.80
CA ASP A 275 12.76 9.85 -8.96
C ASP A 275 13.56 8.94 -9.91
N GLU A 276 13.35 7.64 -9.84
CA GLU A 276 13.92 6.68 -10.80
C GLU A 276 13.38 6.89 -12.22
N TRP A 277 12.08 7.20 -12.36
CA TRP A 277 11.51 7.59 -13.64
C TRP A 277 12.16 8.87 -14.17
N ALA A 278 12.27 9.91 -13.36
CA ALA A 278 12.84 11.20 -13.76
C ALA A 278 14.33 11.09 -14.12
N ARG A 279 15.06 10.20 -13.45
CA ARG A 279 16.46 9.87 -13.78
C ARG A 279 16.58 9.15 -15.14
N THR A 280 15.63 8.27 -15.45
CA THR A 280 15.64 7.47 -16.68
C THR A 280 15.12 8.25 -17.89
N TYR A 281 14.08 9.06 -17.69
CA TYR A 281 13.36 9.81 -18.71
C TYR A 281 13.19 11.28 -18.27
N PRO A 282 14.28 12.09 -18.29
CA PRO A 282 14.27 13.45 -17.73
C PRO A 282 13.60 14.49 -18.63
N GLY A 283 13.24 14.15 -19.87
CA GLY A 283 12.57 15.04 -20.82
C GLY A 283 13.48 16.05 -21.51
N GLN A 284 14.55 16.54 -20.86
CA GLN A 284 15.48 17.51 -21.43
C GLN A 284 16.91 16.98 -21.45
N ASP A 285 17.72 17.45 -22.40
CA ASP A 285 19.15 17.16 -22.52
C ASP A 285 19.51 15.66 -22.53
N THR A 286 18.71 14.85 -23.23
CA THR A 286 18.96 13.41 -23.36
C THR A 286 19.63 13.06 -24.68
N GLU A 287 20.83 12.48 -24.61
CA GLU A 287 21.45 11.79 -25.76
C GLU A 287 20.85 10.39 -25.97
N ARG A 288 20.11 9.86 -24.98
CA ARG A 288 19.48 8.52 -24.97
C ARG A 288 17.97 8.60 -25.19
N LEU A 289 17.54 8.92 -26.41
CA LEU A 289 16.14 8.92 -26.84
C LEU A 289 15.67 7.54 -27.36
N GLU A 290 15.89 6.46 -26.61
CA GLU A 290 15.67 5.12 -27.18
C GLU A 290 14.19 4.67 -27.17
N ARG A 291 13.34 5.23 -26.29
CA ARG A 291 11.94 4.77 -26.11
C ARG A 291 10.86 5.83 -26.31
N PHE A 292 11.03 7.01 -25.71
CA PHE A 292 10.03 8.09 -25.76
C PHE A 292 10.66 9.38 -26.25
N ASP A 293 9.95 10.10 -27.11
CA ASP A 293 10.35 11.46 -27.46
C ASP A 293 10.30 12.41 -26.24
N VAL A 294 11.06 13.51 -26.34
CA VAL A 294 11.14 14.57 -25.31
C VAL A 294 9.76 15.02 -24.83
N LYS A 295 8.84 15.27 -25.76
CA LYS A 295 7.49 15.75 -25.46
C LYS A 295 6.71 14.74 -24.62
N THR A 296 6.79 13.45 -24.95
CA THR A 296 6.15 12.36 -24.21
C THR A 296 6.72 12.27 -22.80
N GLN A 297 8.06 12.32 -22.66
CA GLN A 297 8.71 12.31 -21.36
C GLN A 297 8.26 13.48 -20.48
N GLU A 298 8.21 14.71 -21.01
CA GLU A 298 7.73 15.90 -20.27
C GLU A 298 6.27 15.77 -19.83
N ILE A 299 5.40 15.21 -20.67
CA ILE A 299 4.00 14.96 -20.31
C ILE A 299 3.92 13.94 -19.16
N LEU A 300 4.66 12.84 -19.25
CA LEU A 300 4.66 11.79 -18.22
C LEU A 300 5.27 12.28 -16.90
N LEU A 301 6.26 13.18 -16.93
CA LEU A 301 6.79 13.84 -15.74
C LEU A 301 5.73 14.75 -15.08
N LYS A 302 4.98 15.52 -15.87
CA LYS A 302 3.86 16.32 -15.34
C LYS A 302 2.79 15.45 -14.68
N ASN A 303 2.48 14.29 -15.26
CA ASN A 303 1.58 13.34 -14.64
C ASN A 303 2.14 12.78 -13.32
N TRP A 304 3.44 12.50 -13.25
CA TRP A 304 4.10 12.10 -12.00
C TRP A 304 3.98 13.19 -10.92
N GLU A 305 4.12 14.47 -11.27
CA GLU A 305 3.87 15.56 -10.33
C GLU A 305 2.44 15.57 -9.80
N ALA A 306 1.45 15.25 -10.64
CA ALA A 306 0.07 15.11 -10.20
C ALA A 306 -0.11 13.93 -9.22
N VAL A 307 0.57 12.79 -9.47
CA VAL A 307 0.60 11.64 -8.55
C VAL A 307 1.24 12.02 -7.21
N MET A 308 2.38 12.70 -7.23
CA MET A 308 3.09 13.13 -6.02
C MET A 308 2.32 14.18 -5.22
N SER A 309 1.68 15.12 -5.91
CA SER A 309 0.80 16.12 -5.29
C SER A 309 -0.40 15.45 -4.59
N CYS A 310 -1.04 14.49 -5.26
CA CYS A 310 -2.12 13.69 -4.71
C CYS A 310 -1.67 12.90 -3.47
N LEU A 311 -0.52 12.22 -3.54
CA LEU A 311 0.08 11.52 -2.40
C LEU A 311 0.34 12.47 -1.23
N GLY A 312 0.99 13.62 -1.48
CA GLY A 312 1.31 14.63 -0.47
C GLY A 312 0.06 15.12 0.26
N ALA A 313 -0.98 15.51 -0.49
CA ALA A 313 -2.25 15.95 0.11
C ALA A 313 -2.89 14.87 1.00
N LYS A 314 -2.91 13.61 0.54
CA LYS A 314 -3.49 12.50 1.32
C LYS A 314 -2.66 12.18 2.57
N ARG A 315 -1.34 12.14 2.42
CA ARG A 315 -0.39 11.95 3.53
C ARG A 315 -0.61 13.03 4.58
N ASP A 316 -0.62 14.29 4.18
CA ASP A 316 -0.72 15.41 5.11
C ASP A 316 -2.06 15.41 5.86
N LEU A 317 -3.16 15.03 5.20
CA LEU A 317 -4.45 14.83 5.86
C LEU A 317 -4.41 13.72 6.92
N LEU A 318 -3.82 12.56 6.59
CA LEU A 318 -3.67 11.46 7.54
C LEU A 318 -2.76 11.84 8.71
N MET A 319 -1.63 12.48 8.44
CA MET A 319 -0.68 12.95 9.46
C MET A 319 -1.32 13.98 10.39
N ALA A 320 -2.06 14.95 9.85
CA ALA A 320 -2.78 15.94 10.65
C ALA A 320 -3.87 15.30 11.52
N ARG A 321 -4.57 14.28 11.00
CA ARG A 321 -5.53 13.50 11.78
C ARG A 321 -4.84 12.75 12.93
N ILE A 322 -3.76 12.03 12.64
CA ILE A 322 -3.02 11.28 13.66
C ILE A 322 -2.46 12.21 14.74
N ARG A 323 -1.86 13.34 14.37
CA ARG A 323 -1.34 14.33 15.33
C ARG A 323 -2.42 14.84 16.28
N ARG A 324 -3.60 15.17 15.76
CA ARG A 324 -4.75 15.55 16.61
C ARG A 324 -5.13 14.44 17.59
N SER A 325 -5.28 13.20 17.12
CA SER A 325 -5.59 12.07 18.02
C SER A 325 -4.49 11.83 19.07
N VAL A 326 -3.21 12.04 18.72
CA VAL A 326 -2.08 11.96 19.66
C VAL A 326 -2.16 13.05 20.72
N ASP A 327 -2.44 14.29 20.33
CA ASP A 327 -2.54 15.42 21.25
C ASP A 327 -3.72 15.23 22.21
N ASP A 328 -4.89 14.79 21.71
CA ASP A 328 -6.05 14.44 22.53
C ASP A 328 -5.71 13.36 23.58
N LEU A 329 -5.02 12.29 23.16
CA LEU A 329 -4.59 11.21 24.06
C LEU A 329 -3.55 11.65 25.09
N ARG A 330 -2.67 12.59 24.75
CA ARG A 330 -1.69 13.16 25.68
C ARG A 330 -2.37 14.00 26.76
N LEU A 331 -3.33 14.84 26.37
CA LEU A 331 -4.13 15.62 27.30
C LEU A 331 -4.92 14.73 28.27
N ILE A 332 -5.55 13.67 27.75
CA ILE A 332 -6.24 12.67 28.58
C ILE A 332 -5.26 12.02 29.57
N ARG A 333 -4.09 11.58 29.08
CA ARG A 333 -3.07 10.96 29.93
C ARG A 333 -2.59 11.88 31.05
N GLU A 334 -2.35 13.15 30.74
CA GLU A 334 -1.91 14.15 31.72
C GLU A 334 -2.97 14.35 32.80
N GLY A 335 -4.24 14.54 32.43
CA GLY A 335 -5.34 14.62 33.38
C GLY A 335 -5.52 13.37 34.26
N LEU A 336 -5.18 12.19 33.75
CA LEU A 336 -5.19 10.93 34.51
C LEU A 336 -3.96 10.74 35.42
N SER A 337 -2.88 11.49 35.20
CA SER A 337 -1.62 11.36 35.95
C SER A 337 -1.48 12.39 37.07
N THR A 338 -2.04 13.60 36.90
CA THR A 338 -1.90 14.71 37.87
C THR A 338 -2.72 14.56 39.15
N SER A 339 -3.61 13.56 39.24
CA SER A 339 -4.43 13.34 40.43
C SER A 339 -3.79 12.46 41.51
N SER A 340 -2.63 11.86 41.25
CA SER A 340 -1.90 11.10 42.29
C SER A 340 -0.99 11.97 43.15
N ASP A 341 -0.63 13.17 42.70
CA ASP A 341 0.40 13.99 43.34
C ASP A 341 -0.16 15.07 44.28
N ALA A 342 -1.49 15.20 44.36
CA ALA A 342 -2.18 16.16 45.24
C ALA A 342 -2.59 15.58 46.60
N SER A 343 -2.20 14.34 46.92
CA SER A 343 -2.51 13.67 48.21
C SER A 343 -1.24 13.30 48.99
N VAL A 344 -0.43 14.31 49.33
CA VAL A 344 0.58 14.23 50.41
C VAL A 344 0.21 15.19 51.53
#